data_AF-A0A0F9E422-F1
#
_entry.id   AF-A0A0F9E422-F1
#
_cell.length_a   1.000
_cell.length_b   1.000
_cell.length_c   1.000
_cell.angle_alpha   90.00
_cell.angle_beta   90.00
_cell.angle_gamma   90.00
#
_symmetry.space_group_name_H-M   'P 1'
#
loop_
_entity.id
_entity.type
_entity.pdbx_description
1 polymer ?
#
loop_
_entity_poly.entity_id
_entity_poly.type
_entity_poly.pdbx_seq_one_letter_code
_entity_poly.pdbx_strand_id
1 'polypeptide(L)' 'MAQKEIEVIFKWENSVSFEVTIKEDANPVLVLIKMEENGDITNLWPAAKDLVERYIRSLMAQVGKEMKAP' A
#
# COMPACT_ATOMS: atom_id res chain seq x y z
N MET A 1 1.42 20.73 -15.79
CA MET A 1 1.54 19.73 -14.71
C MET A 1 1.34 18.35 -15.31
N ALA A 2 2.24 17.42 -15.04
CA ALA A 2 2.07 16.03 -15.47
C ALA A 2 0.99 15.38 -14.59
N GLN A 3 0.08 14.64 -15.22
CA GLN A 3 -0.86 13.78 -14.51
C GLN A 3 -0.04 12.69 -13.80
N LYS A 4 -0.24 12.55 -12.48
CA LYS A 4 0.34 11.47 -11.69
C LYS A 4 -0.75 10.49 -11.32
N GLU A 5 -0.48 9.20 -11.47
CA GLU A 5 -1.36 8.11 -11.11
C GLU A 5 -0.69 7.21 -10.08
N ILE A 6 -1.43 6.88 -9.01
CA ILE A 6 -0.94 6.00 -7.96
C ILE A 6 -1.98 4.91 -7.73
N GLU A 7 -1.60 3.67 -8.05
CA GLU A 7 -2.43 2.48 -7.84
C GLU A 7 -1.98 1.79 -6.55
N VAL A 8 -2.91 1.53 -5.63
CA VAL A 8 -2.69 0.68 -4.45
C VAL A 8 -3.55 -0.56 -4.59
N ILE A 9 -2.92 -1.72 -4.66
CA ILE A 9 -3.59 -2.99 -4.95
C ILE A 9 -3.52 -3.88 -3.72
N PHE A 10 -4.68 -4.33 -3.26
CA PHE A 10 -4.83 -5.31 -2.18
C PHE A 10 -5.17 -6.67 -2.79
N LYS A 11 -4.35 -7.68 -2.51
CA LYS A 11 -4.62 -9.07 -2.88
C LYS A 11 -4.64 -9.91 -1.62
N TRP A 12 -5.67 -10.74 -1.46
CA TRP A 12 -5.75 -11.65 -0.33
C TRP A 12 -6.41 -12.96 -0.71
N GLU A 13 -6.03 -14.00 0.02
CA GLU A 13 -6.67 -15.30 -0.01
C GLU A 13 -6.91 -15.72 1.45
N ASN A 14 -8.17 -16.03 1.77
CA ASN A 14 -8.60 -16.26 3.16
C ASN A 14 -7.75 -17.35 3.82
N SER A 15 -7.13 -17.02 4.95
CA SER A 15 -6.24 -17.90 5.70
C SER A 15 -5.00 -18.38 4.93
N VAL A 16 -4.64 -17.74 3.81
CA VAL A 16 -3.50 -18.14 2.97
C VAL A 16 -2.50 -17.03 2.74
N SER A 17 -2.95 -15.89 2.22
CA SER A 17 -2.04 -14.81 1.84
C SER A 17 -2.68 -13.43 1.95
N PHE A 18 -1.81 -12.44 2.16
CA PHE A 18 -2.15 -11.03 2.03
C PHE A 18 -0.96 -10.28 1.43
N GLU A 19 -1.23 -9.51 0.38
CA GLU A 19 -0.26 -8.71 -0.34
C GLU A 19 -0.82 -7.31 -0.61
N VAL A 20 0.01 -6.30 -0.39
CA VAL A 20 -0.26 -4.93 -0.80
C VAL A 20 0.85 -4.48 -1.71
N THR A 21 0.49 -4.07 -2.92
CA THR A 21 1.45 -3.50 -3.88
C THR A 21 1.07 -2.08 -4.27
N ILE A 22 2.07 -1.31 -4.67
CA ILE A 22 1.95 0.07 -5.08
C ILE A 22 2.56 0.21 -6.48
N LYS A 23 1.92 0.98 -7.34
CA LYS A 23 2.46 1.36 -8.63
C LYS A 23 2.24 2.86 -8.84
N GLU A 24 3.32 3.57 -9.11
CA GLU A 24 3.30 5.01 -9.37
C GLU A 24 3.64 5.25 -10.85
N ASP A 25 2.72 5.82 -11.62
CA ASP A 25 2.88 6.07 -13.06
C ASP A 25 3.37 4.83 -13.83
N ALA A 26 4.41 4.99 -14.65
CA ALA A 26 5.06 3.92 -15.41
C ALA A 26 6.18 3.22 -14.60
N ASN A 27 6.30 3.48 -13.29
CA ASN A 27 7.34 2.87 -12.47
C ASN A 27 7.03 1.39 -12.17
N PRO A 28 8.06 0.60 -11.82
CA PRO A 28 7.88 -0.78 -11.39
C PRO A 28 6.95 -0.89 -10.18
N VAL A 29 6.20 -1.99 -10.12
CA VAL A 29 5.36 -2.33 -8.97
C VAL A 29 6.26 -2.57 -7.75
N LEU A 30 5.97 -1.86 -6.66
CA LEU A 30 6.62 -2.03 -5.36
C LEU A 30 5.72 -2.87 -4.45
N VAL A 31 6.31 -3.81 -3.73
CA VAL A 31 5.60 -4.61 -2.71
C VAL A 31 5.72 -3.89 -1.38
N LEU A 32 4.59 -3.45 -0.82
CA LEU A 32 4.53 -2.81 0.49
C LEU A 32 4.49 -3.86 1.61
N ILE A 33 3.64 -4.87 1.44
CA ILE A 33 3.47 -5.98 2.37
C ILE A 33 3.30 -7.24 1.55
N LYS A 34 3.95 -8.31 1.99
CA LYS A 34 3.67 -9.66 1.52
C LYS A 34 3.74 -10.60 2.71
N MET A 35 2.63 -11.27 3.00
CA MET A 35 2.50 -12.27 4.06
C MET A 35 1.99 -13.56 3.43
N GLU A 36 2.75 -14.63 3.57
CA GLU A 36 2.43 -15.98 3.08
C GLU A 36 2.69 -16.95 4.24
N GLU A 37 1.66 -17.30 5.01
CA GLU A 37 1.71 -18.42 5.98
C GLU A 37 0.35 -18.59 6.68
N ASN A 38 -0.23 -19.79 6.57
CA ASN A 38 -1.57 -20.15 7.09
C ASN A 38 -1.74 -20.06 8.62
N GLY A 39 -0.73 -19.62 9.38
CA GLY A 39 -0.75 -19.57 10.85
C GLY A 39 -0.48 -18.18 11.43
N ASP A 40 0.49 -17.44 10.88
CA ASP A 40 0.99 -16.19 11.49
C ASP A 40 0.39 -14.91 10.91
N ILE A 41 -0.43 -14.98 9.85
CA ILE A 41 -1.12 -13.79 9.31
C ILE A 41 -1.95 -13.10 10.39
N THR A 42 -2.64 -13.83 11.27
CA THR A 42 -3.42 -13.24 12.37
C THR A 42 -2.54 -12.45 13.34
N ASN A 43 -1.33 -12.96 13.64
CA ASN A 43 -0.38 -12.33 14.54
C ASN A 43 0.30 -11.10 13.91
N LEU A 44 0.55 -11.17 12.60
CA LEU A 44 1.14 -10.09 11.82
C LEU A 44 0.12 -9.03 11.40
N TRP A 45 -1.17 -9.37 11.40
CA TRP A 45 -2.26 -8.50 10.94
C TRP A 45 -2.28 -7.11 11.61
N PRO A 46 -2.12 -6.97 12.93
CA PRO A 46 -2.08 -5.66 13.56
C PRO A 46 -0.95 -4.77 13.01
N ALA A 47 0.23 -5.33 12.79
CA ALA A 47 1.38 -4.61 12.22
C ALA A 47 1.16 -4.29 10.74
N ALA A 48 0.63 -5.24 9.98
CA ALA A 48 0.32 -5.04 8.57
C ALA A 48 -0.71 -3.92 8.36
N LYS A 49 -1.78 -3.92 9.17
CA LYS A 49 -2.80 -2.88 9.18
C LYS A 49 -2.20 -1.50 9.51
N ASP A 50 -1.42 -1.39 10.58
CA ASP A 50 -0.80 -0.12 10.99
C ASP A 50 0.13 0.44 9.91
N LEU A 51 0.94 -0.42 9.28
CA LEU A 51 1.80 -0.03 8.17
C LEU A 51 1.01 0.51 6.97
N VAL A 52 -0.06 -0.18 6.55
CA VAL A 52 -0.92 0.27 5.45
C VAL A 52 -1.59 1.60 5.77
N GLU A 53 -2.14 1.75 6.98
CA GLU A 53 -2.78 3.00 7.40
C GLU A 53 -1.82 4.19 7.38
N ARG A 54 -0.60 4.00 7.91
CA ARG A 54 0.45 5.04 7.89
C ARG A 54 0.85 5.39 6.47
N TYR A 55 1.01 4.40 5.61
CA TYR A 55 1.38 4.60 4.22
C TYR A 55 0.31 5.42 3.47
N ILE A 56 -0.96 5.02 3.55
CA ILE A 56 -2.06 5.75 2.88
C ILE A 56 -2.17 7.18 3.42
N ARG A 57 -2.05 7.38 4.73
CA ARG A 57 -2.06 8.73 5.32
C ARG A 57 -0.92 9.60 4.79
N SER A 58 0.28 9.02 4.68
CA SER A 58 1.44 9.72 4.11
C SER A 58 1.21 10.07 2.64
N LEU A 59 0.67 9.14 1.87
CA LEU A 59 0.34 9.34 0.45
C LEU A 59 -0.64 10.51 0.26
N MET A 60 -1.73 10.50 1.02
CA MET A 60 -2.73 11.58 0.98
C MET A 60 -2.15 12.93 1.38
N ALA A 61 -1.25 12.95 2.38
CA ALA A 61 -0.56 14.18 2.77
C ALA A 61 0.37 14.70 1.67
N GLN A 62 1.05 13.81 0.94
CA GLN A 62 1.88 14.18 -0.21
C GLN A 62 1.02 14.74 -1.35
N VAL A 63 -0.05 14.05 -1.74
CA VAL A 63 -0.99 14.53 -2.77
C VAL A 63 -1.51 15.92 -2.40
N GLY A 64 -1.91 16.12 -1.13
CA GLY A 64 -2.38 17.43 -0.66
C GLY A 64 -1.30 18.53 -0.69
N LYS A 65 -0.02 18.19 -0.55
CA LYS A 65 1.09 19.15 -0.73
C LYS A 65 1.31 19.48 -2.20
N GLU A 66 1.29 18.47 -3.07
CA GLU A 66 1.47 18.65 -4.52
C GLU A 66 0.32 19.45 -5.14
N MET A 67 -0.92 19.23 -4.69
CA MET A 67 -2.08 20.03 -5.14
C MET A 67 -2.03 21.50 -4.68
N LYS A 68 -1.27 21.81 -3.62
CA LYS A 68 -1.06 23.18 -3.13
C LYS A 68 0.15 23.85 -3.79
N ALA A 69 1.05 23.08 -4.38
CA ALA A 69 2.19 23.61 -5.10
C ALA A 69 1.70 24.18 -6.44
N PRO A 70 1.97 25.46 -6.74
CA PRO A 70 1.50 26.11 -7.97
C PRO A 70 2.12 25.51 -9.24
#